data_AF-A0A323ULY5-F1
#
_entry.id   AF-A0A323ULY5-F1
#
_cell.length_a   1.000
_cell.length_b   1.000
_cell.length_c   1.000
_cell.angle_alpha   90.00
_cell.angle_beta   90.00
_cell.angle_gamma   90.00
#
_symmetry.space_group_name_H-M   'P 1'
#
loop_
_entity.id
_entity.type
_entity.pdbx_description
1 polymer ?
#
loop_
_entity_poly.entity_id
_entity_poly.type
_entity_poly.pdbx_seq_one_letter_code
_entity_poly.pdbx_strand_id
1 'polypeptide(L)'
;MSWREVLGIHKTLRGIGSGSLLVDRGESGYRNEFLPDGRIVYPGEGLRGNQQPTGGNRILLEAYTDKRPMRVFAREGPNRWRDLGKYRVEEVQYTWLPPERRYIYRFTLIPELSTDLESKL
;
A
#
# COMPACT_ATOMS: atom_id res chain seq x y z
N MET A 1 6.26 -13.39 9.32
CA MET A 1 5.82 -14.14 8.13
C MET A 1 6.96 -14.26 7.14
N SER A 2 7.02 -15.38 6.44
CA SER A 2 7.87 -15.65 5.28
C SER A 2 7.27 -15.06 4.00
N TRP A 3 8.09 -14.92 2.96
CA TRP A 3 7.60 -14.50 1.64
C TRP A 3 6.58 -15.49 1.07
N ARG A 4 6.74 -16.80 1.32
CA ARG A 4 5.81 -17.84 0.85
C ARG A 4 4.42 -17.66 1.46
N GLU A 5 4.35 -17.35 2.76
CA GLU A 5 3.07 -17.08 3.45
C GLU A 5 2.42 -15.80 2.92
N VAL A 6 3.19 -14.72 2.76
CA VAL A 6 2.69 -13.46 2.18
C VAL A 6 2.16 -13.68 0.78
N LEU A 7 2.93 -14.32 -0.11
CA LEU A 7 2.50 -14.62 -1.49
C LEU A 7 1.26 -15.51 -1.52
N GLY A 8 1.12 -16.43 -0.56
CA GLY A 8 -0.08 -17.24 -0.38
C GLY A 8 -1.35 -16.42 -0.16
N ILE A 9 -1.26 -15.23 0.42
CA ILE A 9 -2.39 -14.31 0.65
C ILE A 9 -2.45 -13.23 -0.44
N HIS A 10 -1.31 -12.68 -0.81
CA HIS A 10 -1.18 -11.54 -1.71
C HIS A 10 -1.42 -11.89 -3.19
N LYS A 11 -1.10 -13.14 -3.59
CA LYS A 11 -1.35 -13.74 -4.91
C LYS A 11 -0.67 -13.06 -6.12
N THR A 12 0.24 -12.11 -5.90
CA THR A 12 0.99 -11.45 -6.97
C THR A 12 2.43 -11.12 -6.53
N LEU A 13 3.32 -10.88 -7.49
CA LEU A 13 4.68 -10.39 -7.23
C LEU A 13 4.77 -8.85 -7.28
N ARG A 14 3.69 -8.18 -7.68
CA ARG A 14 3.61 -6.72 -7.72
C ARG A 14 3.40 -6.16 -6.31
N GLY A 15 3.66 -4.87 -6.10
CA GLY A 15 3.37 -4.25 -4.81
C GLY A 15 1.87 -4.14 -4.49
N ILE A 16 1.02 -4.14 -5.52
CA ILE A 16 -0.43 -3.97 -5.41
C ILE A 16 -1.12 -5.25 -5.90
N GLY A 17 -1.83 -5.92 -4.99
CA GLY A 17 -2.72 -7.04 -5.26
C GLY A 17 -4.18 -6.61 -5.19
N SER A 18 -5.11 -7.49 -5.57
CA SER A 18 -6.55 -7.16 -5.64
C SER A 18 -7.15 -6.72 -4.29
N GLY A 19 -6.65 -7.25 -3.18
CA GLY A 19 -7.10 -6.92 -1.82
C GLY A 19 -5.98 -6.74 -0.80
N SER A 20 -4.74 -6.57 -1.26
CA SER A 20 -3.60 -6.40 -0.36
C SER A 20 -2.44 -5.62 -0.99
N LEU A 21 -1.58 -5.07 -0.14
CA LEU A 21 -0.45 -4.21 -0.50
C LEU A 21 0.83 -4.70 0.17
N LEU A 22 1.95 -4.59 -0.55
CA LEU A 22 3.29 -4.73 0.01
C LEU A 22 3.87 -3.35 0.25
N VAL A 23 4.35 -3.09 1.46
CA VAL A 23 5.05 -1.86 1.83
C VAL A 23 6.49 -2.16 2.24
N ASP A 24 7.38 -1.24 1.92
CA ASP A 24 8.81 -1.37 2.15
C ASP A 24 9.40 -0.01 2.57
N ARG A 25 10.44 -0.04 3.41
CA ARG A 25 11.20 1.14 3.86
C ARG A 25 12.42 1.44 2.98
N GLY A 26 12.61 0.68 1.91
CA GLY A 26 13.69 0.86 0.94
C GLY A 26 14.52 -0.39 0.68
N GLU A 27 14.22 -1.53 1.29
CA GLU A 27 15.02 -2.75 1.14
C GLU A 27 15.01 -3.32 -0.28
N SER A 28 13.91 -3.12 -1.02
CA SER A 28 13.76 -3.54 -2.42
C SER A 28 14.12 -2.44 -3.43
N GLY A 29 14.59 -1.28 -2.98
CA GLY A 29 14.71 -0.08 -3.81
C GLY A 29 13.40 0.69 -3.98
N TYR A 30 12.28 0.19 -3.42
CA TYR A 30 11.03 0.94 -3.28
C TYR A 30 10.87 1.41 -1.83
N ARG A 31 10.49 2.68 -1.64
CA ARG A 31 10.32 3.27 -0.31
C ARG A 31 8.95 3.90 -0.18
N ASN A 32 8.16 3.35 0.73
CA ASN A 32 6.97 3.99 1.27
C ASN A 32 7.36 4.94 2.40
N GLU A 33 6.57 6.00 2.55
CA GLU A 33 6.69 6.92 3.69
C GLU A 33 5.70 6.50 4.78
N PHE A 34 6.22 6.25 5.98
CA PHE A 34 5.41 5.87 7.14
C PHE A 34 5.33 7.07 8.06
N LEU A 35 4.11 7.50 8.37
CA LEU A 35 3.85 8.65 9.22
C LEU A 35 3.79 8.24 10.70
N PRO A 36 4.02 9.17 11.65
CA PRO A 36 4.05 8.86 13.08
C PRO A 36 2.73 8.32 13.65
N ASP A 37 1.60 8.62 13.01
CA ASP A 37 0.26 8.18 13.40
C ASP A 37 -0.14 6.82 12.79
N GLY A 38 0.81 6.12 12.17
CA GLY A 38 0.58 4.82 11.55
C GLY A 38 0.04 4.89 10.13
N ARG A 39 -0.23 6.08 9.57
CA ARG A 39 -0.55 6.22 8.16
C ARG A 39 0.66 5.89 7.26
N ILE A 40 0.37 5.53 6.01
CA ILE A 40 1.39 5.23 5.02
C ILE A 40 1.08 6.00 3.73
N VAL A 41 2.04 6.77 3.23
CA VAL A 41 1.98 7.33 1.88
C VAL A 41 2.55 6.31 0.91
N TYR A 42 1.68 5.83 0.03
CA TYR A 42 1.96 4.77 -0.92
C TYR A 42 2.06 5.35 -2.34
N PRO A 43 3.24 5.33 -2.97
CA PRO A 43 3.35 5.74 -4.37
C PRO A 43 2.70 4.71 -5.30
N GLY A 44 2.03 5.18 -6.35
CA GLY A 44 1.36 4.32 -7.32
C GLY A 44 2.30 3.41 -8.12
N GLU A 45 1.72 2.45 -8.84
CA GLU A 45 2.42 1.59 -9.78
C GLU A 45 2.89 2.35 -11.03
N GLY A 46 4.11 2.04 -11.49
CA GLY A 46 4.70 2.58 -12.73
C GLY A 46 5.99 3.34 -12.47
N LEU A 47 7.10 2.82 -13.00
CA LEU A 47 8.45 3.34 -12.78
C LEU A 47 8.89 4.42 -13.79
N ARG A 48 8.18 4.55 -14.91
CA ARG A 48 8.54 5.47 -16.00
C ARG A 48 7.30 6.15 -16.54
N GLY A 49 7.48 7.37 -17.06
CA GLY A 49 6.40 8.19 -17.60
C GLY A 49 5.35 8.55 -16.55
N ASN A 50 4.34 9.28 -17.00
CA ASN A 50 3.19 9.61 -16.16
C ASN A 50 2.47 8.32 -15.77
N GLN A 51 2.24 8.13 -14.48
CA GLN A 51 1.45 7.00 -14.00
C GLN A 51 0.03 7.10 -14.54
N GLN A 52 -0.51 5.95 -14.95
CA GLN A 52 -1.83 5.81 -15.55
C GLN A 52 -2.80 5.16 -14.57
N PRO A 53 -4.12 5.43 -14.65
CA PRO A 53 -5.15 4.80 -13.83
C PRO A 53 -5.45 3.36 -14.30
N THR A 54 -4.41 2.54 -14.42
CA THR A 54 -4.45 1.16 -14.92
C THR A 54 -3.70 0.24 -13.95
N GLY A 55 -3.91 -1.07 -14.05
CA GLY A 55 -3.21 -2.03 -13.18
C GLY A 55 -3.48 -1.77 -11.69
N GLY A 56 -2.43 -1.76 -10.86
CA GLY A 56 -2.53 -1.49 -9.44
C GLY A 56 -3.04 -0.10 -9.09
N ASN A 57 -2.78 0.93 -9.90
CA ASN A 57 -3.36 2.25 -9.68
C ASN A 57 -4.88 2.22 -9.78
N ARG A 58 -5.42 1.49 -10.77
CA ARG A 58 -6.87 1.30 -10.89
C ARG A 58 -7.44 0.60 -9.65
N ILE A 59 -6.77 -0.44 -9.16
CA ILE A 59 -7.19 -1.18 -7.96
C ILE A 59 -7.26 -0.24 -6.73
N LEU A 60 -6.27 0.64 -6.55
CA LEU A 60 -6.26 1.59 -5.44
C LEU A 60 -7.30 2.71 -5.60
N LEU A 61 -7.53 3.19 -6.83
CA LEU A 61 -8.59 4.16 -7.13
C LEU A 61 -9.99 3.58 -6.87
N GLU A 62 -10.23 2.33 -7.26
CA GLU A 62 -11.46 1.59 -6.95
C GLU A 62 -11.59 1.39 -5.43
N ALA A 63 -10.53 0.94 -4.75
CA ALA A 63 -10.55 0.76 -3.29
C ALA A 63 -10.81 2.08 -2.53
N TYR A 64 -10.31 3.20 -3.03
CA TYR A 64 -10.61 4.54 -2.52
C TYR A 64 -12.09 4.90 -2.67
N THR A 65 -12.65 4.65 -3.86
CA THR A 65 -14.06 4.94 -4.19
C THR A 65 -15.00 4.08 -3.34
N ASP A 66 -14.70 2.78 -3.25
CA ASP A 66 -15.52 1.79 -2.56
C ASP A 66 -15.31 1.79 -1.03
N LYS A 67 -14.36 2.59 -0.53
CA LYS A 67 -13.87 2.53 0.87
C LYS A 67 -13.48 1.11 1.30
N ARG A 68 -12.99 0.33 0.34
CA ARG A 68 -12.68 -1.09 0.52
C ARG A 68 -11.35 -1.26 1.25
N PRO A 69 -11.33 -1.94 2.41
CA PRO A 69 -10.07 -2.19 3.10
C PRO A 69 -9.17 -3.17 2.35
N MET A 70 -7.87 -2.96 2.48
CA MET A 70 -6.82 -3.80 1.92
C MET A 70 -5.86 -4.26 3.02
N ARG A 71 -5.46 -5.52 2.99
CA ARG A 71 -4.46 -6.06 3.93
C ARG A 71 -3.08 -5.53 3.59
N VAL A 72 -2.30 -5.05 4.55
CA VAL A 72 -0.96 -4.51 4.30
C VAL A 72 0.11 -5.40 4.92
N PHE A 73 1.11 -5.76 4.12
CA PHE A 73 2.28 -6.51 4.55
C PHE A 73 3.52 -5.64 4.46
N ALA A 74 4.19 -5.42 5.58
CA ALA A 74 5.45 -4.69 5.64
C ALA A 74 6.63 -5.64 5.53
N ARG A 75 7.57 -5.31 4.64
CA ARG A 75 8.88 -5.95 4.61
C ARG A 75 9.73 -5.43 5.77
N GLU A 76 10.28 -6.33 6.56
CA GLU A 76 11.19 -6.03 7.68
C GLU A 76 12.60 -6.59 7.45
N GLY A 77 12.80 -7.39 6.40
CA GLY A 77 14.05 -8.05 6.07
C GLY A 77 13.90 -9.07 4.94
N PRO A 78 15.01 -9.65 4.45
CA PRO A 78 14.96 -10.80 3.56
C PRO A 78 14.12 -11.93 4.17
N ASN A 79 13.07 -12.35 3.45
CA ASN A 79 12.11 -13.37 3.90
C ASN A 79 11.44 -13.08 5.27
N ARG A 80 11.46 -11.82 5.74
CA ARG A 80 10.83 -11.40 6.98
C ARG A 80 9.81 -10.30 6.69
N TRP A 81 8.55 -10.64 6.92
CA TRP A 81 7.40 -9.79 6.69
C TRP A 81 6.52 -9.73 7.93
N ARG A 82 5.91 -8.57 8.14
CA ARG A 82 4.92 -8.33 9.17
C ARG A 82 3.58 -8.02 8.55
N ASP A 83 2.54 -8.65 9.05
CA ASP A 83 1.17 -8.27 8.74
C ASP A 83 0.79 -7.04 9.59
N LEU A 84 0.47 -5.93 8.92
CA LEU A 84 0.06 -4.69 9.59
C LEU A 84 -1.46 -4.61 9.78
N GLY A 85 -2.23 -5.58 9.31
CA GLY A 85 -3.69 -5.54 9.35
C GLY A 85 -4.30 -4.84 8.14
N LYS A 86 -5.53 -4.36 8.30
CA LYS A 86 -6.31 -3.72 7.23
C LYS A 86 -6.06 -2.21 7.21
N TYR A 87 -5.98 -1.66 6.01
CA TYR A 87 -5.89 -0.22 5.76
C TYR A 87 -6.92 0.18 4.71
N ARG A 88 -7.37 1.43 4.78
CA ARG A 88 -8.18 2.05 3.72
C ARG A 88 -7.38 3.15 3.03
N VAL A 89 -7.65 3.37 1.75
CA VAL A 89 -7.18 4.56 1.05
C VAL A 89 -8.07 5.74 1.48
N GLU A 90 -7.48 6.71 2.17
CA GLU A 90 -8.16 7.90 2.68
C GLU A 90 -8.07 9.07 1.69
N GLU A 91 -6.96 9.17 0.96
CA GLU A 91 -6.68 10.26 0.05
C GLU A 91 -5.95 9.76 -1.19
N VAL A 92 -6.23 10.40 -2.33
CA VAL A 92 -5.52 10.20 -3.59
C VAL A 92 -5.07 11.54 -4.13
N GLN A 93 -3.79 11.66 -4.43
CA GLN A 93 -3.22 12.82 -5.11
C GLN A 93 -2.56 12.37 -6.42
N TYR A 94 -2.71 13.16 -7.48
CA TYR A 94 -1.98 13.01 -8.73
C TYR A 94 -1.07 14.21 -8.93
N THR A 95 0.21 14.04 -8.56
CA THR A 95 1.14 15.16 -8.38
C THR A 95 2.29 15.10 -9.36
N TRP A 96 2.72 16.27 -9.84
CA TRP A 96 3.97 16.41 -10.58
C TRP A 96 5.16 16.13 -9.66
N LEU A 97 6.06 15.24 -10.09
CA LEU A 97 7.32 14.95 -9.41
C LEU A 97 8.48 15.57 -10.21
N PRO A 98 8.96 16.76 -9.83
CA PRO A 98 9.95 17.50 -10.63
C PRO A 98 11.24 16.73 -10.92
N PRO A 99 11.87 16.02 -9.95
CA PRO A 99 13.10 15.27 -10.20
C PRO A 99 12.97 14.21 -11.31
N GLU A 100 11.78 13.61 -11.44
CA GLU A 100 11.51 12.54 -12.41
C GLU A 100 10.75 13.04 -13.66
N ARG A 101 10.40 14.34 -13.68
CA ARG A 101 9.62 15.01 -14.75
C ARG A 101 8.39 14.21 -15.18
N ARG A 102 7.62 13.72 -14.21
CA ARG A 102 6.42 12.91 -14.46
C ARG A 102 5.36 13.11 -13.39
N TYR A 103 4.12 12.82 -13.74
CA TYR A 103 3.03 12.74 -12.76
C TYR A 103 2.99 11.35 -12.11
N ILE A 104 2.80 11.33 -10.79
CA ILE A 104 2.66 10.12 -9.99
C ILE A 104 1.40 10.17 -9.12
N TYR A 105 0.84 9.01 -8.83
CA TYR A 105 -0.14 8.87 -7.78
C TYR A 105 0.54 8.76 -6.41
N ARG A 106 -0.07 9.40 -5.42
CA ARG A 106 0.20 9.20 -4.00
C ARG A 106 -1.11 8.84 -3.31
N PHE A 107 -1.12 7.69 -2.65
CA PHE A 107 -2.26 7.18 -1.91
C PHE A 107 -1.96 7.23 -0.42
N THR A 108 -2.76 7.96 0.35
CA THR A 108 -2.63 7.97 1.82
C THR A 108 -3.45 6.82 2.39
N LEU A 109 -2.78 5.88 3.05
CA LEU A 109 -3.40 4.74 3.70
C LEU A 109 -3.59 5.02 5.19
N ILE A 110 -4.79 4.78 5.72
CA ILE A 110 -5.08 4.83 7.16
C ILE A 110 -5.28 3.41 7.70
N PRO A 111 -4.77 3.08 8.89
CA PRO A 111 -5.07 1.79 9.52
C PRO A 111 -6.55 1.72 9.88
N GLU A 112 -7.18 0.58 9.66
CA GLU A 112 -8.44 0.27 10.33
C GLU A 112 -8.11 -0.09 11.78
N LEU A 113 -8.62 0.68 12.74
CA LEU A 113 -8.61 0.29 14.14
C LEU A 113 -9.34 -1.06 14.24
N SER A 114 -8.69 -2.07 14.80
CA SER A 114 -9.38 -3.33 15.10
C SER A 114 -10.53 -3.03 16.07
N THR A 115 -11.75 -3.42 15.72
CA THR A 115 -12.94 -3.38 16.59
C THR A 115 -12.86 -4.34 17.79
N ASP A 116 -11.67 -4.83 18.15
CA ASP A 116 -11.44 -5.69 19.31
C ASP A 116 -11.64 -4.95 20.66
N LEU A 117 -11.94 -3.65 20.64
CA LEU A 117 -12.26 -2.85 21.83
C LEU A 117 -13.75 -2.84 22.21
N GLU A 118 -14.68 -3.33 21.37
CA GLU A 118 -16.11 -3.39 21.72
C GLU A 118 -16.53 -4.67 22.46
N SER A 119 -15.60 -5.60 22.71
CA SER A 119 -15.89 -6.85 23.46
C SER A 119 -15.57 -6.79 24.96
N LYS A 120 -15.33 -5.60 25.53
CA LYS A 120 -14.99 -5.43 26.96
C LYS A 120 -15.67 -4.23 27.65
N LEU A 121 -16.89 -3.88 27.26
CA LEU A 121 -17.77 -3.03 28.07
C LEU A 121 -19.06 -3.77 28.41
#